data_AF-A0A2R7TCG4-F1
#
_entry.id   AF-A0A2R7TCG4-F1
#
_cell.length_a   1.000
_cell.length_b   1.000
_cell.length_c   1.000
_cell.angle_alpha   90.00
_cell.angle_beta   90.00
_cell.angle_gamma   90.00
#
_symmetry.space_group_name_H-M   'P 1'
#
loop_
_entity.id
_entity.type
_entity.pdbx_description
1 polymer ?
#
loop_
_entity_poly.entity_id
_entity_poly.type
_entity_poly.pdbx_seq_one_letter_code
_entity_poly.pdbx_strand_id
1 'polypeptide(L)'
;MTHARPSRSSSRGFTLVEMCVVVGICATVAGQAVPAMGEFRQRQVLRATAEALSSDLRLARSEAARLSDAVFFRVSGKGAQACYVLYTGVRNDCDCANGQAVCESADSAVIKSQWLPTTQ
;
A
#
# COMPACT_ATOMS: atom_id res chain seq x y z
N MET A 1 -25.12 32.68 65.20
CA MET A 1 -25.79 31.86 64.18
C MET A 1 -24.76 31.41 63.16
N THR A 2 -24.51 30.10 63.10
CA THR A 2 -23.84 29.30 62.05
C THR A 2 -22.69 29.94 61.24
N HIS A 3 -21.44 29.64 61.63
CA HIS A 3 -20.29 29.71 60.73
C HIS A 3 -20.30 28.49 59.79
N ALA A 4 -20.60 28.72 58.50
CA ALA A 4 -20.40 27.72 57.46
C ALA A 4 -18.90 27.44 57.31
N ARG A 5 -18.49 26.18 57.53
CA ARG A 5 -17.10 25.75 57.33
C ARG A 5 -16.88 25.47 55.84
N PRO A 6 -15.88 26.09 55.19
CA PRO A 6 -15.60 25.81 53.78
C PRO A 6 -15.16 24.35 53.65
N SER A 7 -15.87 23.58 52.82
CA SER A 7 -15.40 22.27 52.38
C SER A 7 -14.13 22.50 51.58
N ARG A 8 -12.96 22.12 52.13
CA ARG A 8 -11.75 21.99 51.34
C ARG A 8 -12.03 20.92 50.29
N SER A 9 -12.28 21.34 49.05
CA SER A 9 -12.17 20.43 47.92
C SER A 9 -10.74 19.89 47.94
N SER A 10 -10.57 18.63 48.34
CA SER A 10 -9.28 17.97 48.16
C SER A 10 -9.04 17.94 46.65
N SER A 11 -8.19 18.82 46.15
CA SER A 11 -7.57 18.62 44.85
C SER A 11 -6.79 17.32 45.00
N ARG A 12 -7.35 16.22 44.51
CA ARG A 12 -6.68 14.92 44.42
C ARG A 12 -5.65 15.08 43.32
N GLY A 13 -4.51 15.70 43.67
CA GLY A 13 -3.35 15.79 42.80
C GLY A 13 -2.79 14.41 42.55
N PHE A 14 -2.45 14.15 41.29
CA PHE A 14 -1.84 12.92 40.83
C PHE A 14 -0.48 12.73 41.52
N THR A 15 -0.20 11.56 42.06
CA THR A 15 1.08 11.32 42.76
C THR A 15 2.20 11.08 41.75
N LEU A 16 3.45 11.36 42.13
CA LEU A 16 4.62 11.05 41.30
C LEU A 16 4.68 9.55 40.97
N VAL A 17 4.30 8.71 41.94
CA VAL A 17 4.19 7.26 41.77
C VAL A 17 3.13 6.89 40.74
N GLU A 18 2.00 7.59 40.71
CA GLU A 18 0.93 7.37 39.73
C GLU A 18 1.41 7.67 38.30
N MET A 19 2.25 8.70 38.11
CA MET A 19 2.90 8.98 36.81
C MET A 19 3.88 7.88 36.43
N CYS A 20 4.72 7.42 37.36
CA CYS A 20 5.65 6.34 37.09
C CYS A 20 4.92 5.05 36.67
N VAL A 21 3.81 4.72 37.32
CA VAL A 21 2.98 3.56 36.99
C VAL A 21 2.34 3.71 35.61
N VAL A 22 1.72 4.86 35.31
CA VAL A 22 1.10 5.11 34.00
C VAL A 22 2.14 5.06 32.88
N VAL A 23 3.30 5.70 33.04
CA VAL A 23 4.38 5.64 32.06
C VAL A 23 4.88 4.20 31.88
N GLY A 24 5.03 3.45 32.98
CA GLY A 24 5.40 2.02 32.93
C GLY A 24 4.39 1.17 32.15
N ILE A 25 3.09 1.38 32.37
CA ILE A 25 2.03 0.69 31.62
C ILE A 25 2.06 1.10 30.14
N CYS A 26 2.16 2.40 29.84
CA CYS A 26 2.27 2.88 28.46
C CYS A 26 3.49 2.28 27.74
N ALA A 27 4.64 2.18 28.41
CA ALA A 27 5.86 1.60 27.85
C ALA A 27 5.68 0.11 27.52
N THR A 28 5.04 -0.67 28.39
CA THR A 28 4.78 -2.10 28.15
C THR A 28 3.80 -2.33 26.99
N VAL A 29 2.74 -1.52 26.90
CA VAL A 29 1.78 -1.57 25.79
C VAL A 29 2.43 -1.15 24.47
N ALA A 30 3.17 -0.04 24.46
CA ALA A 30 3.85 0.46 23.27
C ALA A 30 4.89 -0.54 22.73
N GLY A 31 5.63 -1.21 23.62
CA GLY A 31 6.60 -2.24 23.25
C GLY A 31 5.98 -3.41 22.47
N GLN A 32 4.70 -3.72 22.69
CA GLN A 32 3.99 -4.80 21.98
C GLN A 32 3.22 -4.32 20.74
N ALA A 33 2.71 -3.08 20.75
CA ALA A 33 1.92 -2.54 19.65
C ALA A 33 2.76 -2.22 18.40
N VAL A 34 4.01 -1.78 18.58
CA VAL A 34 4.93 -1.43 17.49
C VAL A 34 5.27 -2.62 16.57
N PRO A 35 5.69 -3.80 17.07
CA PRO A 35 5.99 -4.94 16.20
C PRO A 35 4.75 -5.45 15.44
N ALA A 36 3.56 -5.42 16.05
CA ALA A 36 2.31 -5.83 15.40
C ALA A 36 1.95 -4.95 14.18
N MET A 37 2.37 -3.68 14.17
CA MET A 37 2.18 -2.77 13.04
C MET A 37 2.99 -3.19 11.79
N GLY A 38 4.13 -3.88 11.98
CA GLY A 38 4.97 -4.35 10.88
C GLY A 38 4.28 -5.39 10.00
N GLU A 39 3.73 -6.45 10.61
CA GLU A 39 2.98 -7.47 9.88
C GLU A 39 1.73 -6.91 9.22
N PHE A 40 1.01 -6.03 9.93
CA PHE A 40 -0.16 -5.37 9.36
C PHE A 40 0.19 -4.56 8.10
N ARG A 41 1.29 -3.78 8.14
CA ARG A 41 1.77 -3.04 6.97
C ARG A 41 2.11 -3.95 5.80
N GLN A 42 2.82 -5.05 6.04
CA GLN A 42 3.16 -6.00 4.96
C GLN A 42 1.90 -6.55 4.30
N ARG A 43 0.89 -6.94 5.08
CA ARG A 43 -0.40 -7.41 4.55
C ARG A 43 -1.15 -6.31 3.79
N GLN A 44 -1.11 -5.07 4.26
CA GLN A 44 -1.71 -3.93 3.57
C GLN A 44 -1.02 -3.67 2.22
N VAL A 45 0.31 -3.73 2.16
CA VAL A 45 1.06 -3.58 0.91
C VAL A 45 0.67 -4.68 -0.09
N LEU A 46 0.61 -5.95 0.34
CA LEU A 46 0.20 -7.06 -0.53
C LEU A 46 -1.24 -6.93 -1.03
N ARG A 47 -2.16 -6.44 -0.19
CA ARG A 47 -3.55 -6.18 -0.59
C ARG A 47 -3.62 -5.04 -1.59
N ALA A 48 -2.93 -3.94 -1.34
CA ALA A 48 -2.89 -2.79 -2.23
C ALA A 48 -2.31 -3.15 -3.61
N THR A 49 -1.27 -3.99 -3.67
CA THR A 49 -0.72 -4.46 -4.96
C THR A 49 -1.67 -5.37 -5.71
N ALA A 50 -2.38 -6.28 -5.01
CA ALA A 50 -3.39 -7.13 -5.62
C ALA A 50 -4.60 -6.33 -6.12
N GLU A 51 -5.06 -5.34 -5.36
CA GLU A 51 -6.15 -4.43 -5.74
C GLU A 51 -5.77 -3.61 -6.98
N ALA A 52 -4.56 -3.04 -7.00
CA ALA A 52 -4.03 -2.33 -8.17
C ALA A 52 -4.01 -3.22 -9.41
N LEU A 53 -3.46 -4.43 -9.31
CA LEU A 53 -3.44 -5.39 -10.41
C LEU A 53 -4.86 -5.75 -10.88
N SER A 54 -5.80 -5.96 -9.95
CA SER A 54 -7.18 -6.26 -10.28
C SER A 54 -7.86 -5.12 -11.04
N SER A 55 -7.54 -3.87 -10.68
CA SER A 55 -8.01 -2.68 -11.39
C SER A 55 -7.46 -2.63 -12.80
N ASP A 56 -6.17 -2.96 -12.97
CA ASP A 56 -5.52 -2.94 -14.28
C ASP A 56 -6.01 -4.06 -15.21
N LEU A 57 -6.33 -5.24 -14.66
CA LEU A 57 -6.98 -6.30 -15.42
C LEU A 57 -8.41 -5.94 -15.82
N ARG A 58 -9.15 -5.23 -14.96
CA ARG A 58 -10.47 -4.69 -15.31
C ARG A 58 -10.37 -3.63 -16.40
N LEU A 59 -9.36 -2.75 -16.32
CA LEU A 59 -9.05 -1.81 -17.38
C LEU A 59 -8.76 -2.55 -18.69
N ALA A 60 -7.84 -3.51 -18.70
CA ALA A 60 -7.52 -4.32 -19.87
C ALA A 60 -8.75 -4.98 -20.50
N ARG A 61 -9.65 -5.52 -19.67
CA ARG A 61 -10.91 -6.13 -20.14
C ARG A 61 -11.84 -5.09 -20.76
N SER A 62 -11.96 -3.91 -20.14
CA SER A 62 -12.80 -2.83 -20.68
C SER A 62 -12.22 -2.26 -21.98
N GLU A 63 -10.89 -2.19 -22.09
CA GLU A 63 -10.16 -1.78 -23.28
C GLU A 63 -10.35 -2.78 -24.41
N ALA A 64 -10.22 -4.09 -24.13
CA ALA A 64 -10.47 -5.14 -25.11
C ALA A 64 -11.91 -5.07 -25.66
N ALA A 65 -12.89 -4.83 -24.79
CA ALA A 65 -14.27 -4.64 -25.20
C ALA A 65 -14.47 -3.34 -26.01
N ARG A 66 -13.83 -2.23 -25.62
CA ARG A 66 -13.94 -0.94 -26.30
C ARG A 66 -13.32 -0.98 -27.70
N LEU A 67 -12.17 -1.62 -27.84
CA LEU A 67 -11.41 -1.71 -29.09
C LEU A 67 -11.93 -2.84 -29.98
N SER A 68 -12.76 -3.75 -29.45
CA SER A 68 -13.14 -5.01 -30.12
C SER A 68 -11.93 -5.83 -30.56
N ASP A 69 -10.84 -5.76 -29.79
CA ASP A 69 -9.56 -6.40 -30.06
C ASP A 69 -8.96 -7.01 -28.79
N ALA A 70 -8.06 -7.97 -28.94
CA ALA A 70 -7.40 -8.64 -27.83
C ALA A 70 -6.39 -7.71 -27.15
N VAL A 71 -6.53 -7.52 -25.84
CA VAL A 71 -5.51 -6.89 -24.99
C VAL A 71 -4.67 -7.97 -24.32
N PHE A 72 -3.36 -7.90 -24.51
CA PHE A 72 -2.38 -8.79 -23.92
C PHE A 72 -1.81 -8.20 -22.63
N PHE A 73 -1.68 -9.04 -21.62
CA PHE A 73 -0.95 -8.74 -20.39
C PHE A 73 0.36 -9.54 -20.41
N ARG A 74 1.49 -8.84 -20.27
CA ARG A 74 2.81 -9.47 -20.19
C ARG A 74 3.57 -8.90 -19.01
N VAL A 75 4.14 -9.80 -18.22
CA VAL A 75 5.15 -9.45 -17.21
C VAL A 75 6.51 -9.66 -17.84
N SER A 76 7.39 -8.67 -17.73
CA SER A 76 8.74 -8.77 -18.27
C SER A 76 9.75 -8.05 -17.39
N GLY A 77 11.04 -8.21 -17.72
CA GLY A 77 12.15 -7.71 -16.92
C GLY A 77 12.47 -8.57 -15.70
N LYS A 78 13.54 -8.20 -14.99
CA LYS A 78 14.02 -8.87 -13.77
C LYS A 78 14.48 -7.82 -12.75
N GLY A 79 14.28 -8.11 -11.47
CA GLY A 79 14.73 -7.24 -10.37
C GLY A 79 14.15 -5.83 -10.50
N ALA A 80 15.02 -4.83 -10.49
CA ALA A 80 14.64 -3.41 -10.55
C ALA A 80 13.99 -2.95 -11.86
N GLN A 81 14.09 -3.76 -12.91
CA GLN A 81 13.44 -3.49 -14.19
C GLN A 81 12.25 -4.42 -14.44
N ALA A 82 11.76 -5.13 -13.41
CA ALA A 82 10.54 -5.90 -13.57
C ALA A 82 9.36 -4.94 -13.79
N CYS A 83 8.57 -5.22 -14.81
CA CYS A 83 7.35 -4.49 -15.13
C CYS A 83 6.25 -5.46 -15.54
N TYR A 84 5.04 -4.95 -15.64
CA TYR A 84 4.07 -5.51 -16.57
C TYR A 84 3.55 -4.46 -17.53
N VAL A 85 3.15 -4.91 -18.70
CA VAL A 85 2.63 -4.09 -19.79
C VAL A 85 1.32 -4.68 -20.33
N LEU A 86 0.37 -3.79 -20.58
CA LEU A 86 -0.90 -4.01 -21.25
C LEU A 86 -0.81 -3.40 -22.65
N TYR A 87 -1.08 -4.17 -23.68
CA TYR A 87 -0.97 -3.72 -25.07
C TYR A 87 -1.90 -4.48 -26.00
N THR A 88 -2.15 -3.92 -27.18
CA THR A 88 -2.85 -4.56 -28.30
C THR A 88 -1.87 -4.87 -29.42
N GLY A 89 -2.30 -5.65 -30.43
CA GLY A 89 -1.47 -6.00 -31.59
C GLY A 89 -0.94 -7.44 -31.54
N VAL A 90 0.36 -7.60 -31.74
CA VAL A 90 0.98 -8.93 -31.92
C VAL A 90 1.36 -9.53 -30.56
N ARG A 91 1.11 -10.83 -30.36
CA ARG A 91 1.48 -11.53 -29.12
C ARG A 91 2.99 -11.46 -28.90
N ASN A 92 3.39 -11.09 -27.67
CA ASN A 92 4.79 -10.96 -27.22
C ASN A 92 5.59 -9.82 -27.85
N ASP A 93 4.93 -8.84 -28.45
CA ASP A 93 5.59 -7.78 -29.21
C ASP A 93 6.01 -6.56 -28.37
N CYS A 94 5.37 -6.34 -27.22
CA CYS A 94 5.70 -5.24 -26.32
C CYS A 94 6.41 -5.73 -25.06
N ASP A 95 7.47 -5.03 -24.69
CA ASP A 95 8.29 -5.30 -23.52
C ASP A 95 8.64 -3.99 -22.79
N CYS A 96 9.10 -4.06 -21.55
CA CYS A 96 9.69 -2.91 -20.88
C CYS A 96 11.21 -3.03 -20.87
N ALA A 97 11.85 -2.23 -21.70
CA ALA A 97 13.29 -2.08 -21.74
C ALA A 97 13.67 -0.66 -21.30
N ASN A 98 14.74 -0.52 -20.52
CA ASN A 98 15.34 0.79 -20.19
C ASN A 98 14.38 1.80 -19.53
N GLY A 99 13.41 1.34 -18.74
CA GLY A 99 12.47 2.24 -18.06
C GLY A 99 11.30 2.70 -18.94
N GLN A 100 11.15 2.17 -20.16
CA GLN A 100 10.04 2.46 -21.07
C GLN A 100 9.39 1.18 -21.58
N ALA A 101 8.08 1.21 -21.80
CA ALA A 101 7.37 0.13 -22.47
C ALA A 101 7.36 0.41 -23.98
N VAL A 102 7.93 -0.49 -24.78
CA VAL A 102 8.14 -0.32 -26.21
C VAL A 102 7.66 -1.59 -26.93
N CYS A 103 6.99 -1.41 -28.06
CA CYS A 103 6.59 -2.49 -28.96
C CYS A 103 7.52 -2.56 -30.17
N GLU A 104 7.80 -3.76 -30.66
CA GLU A 104 8.66 -3.95 -31.84
C GLU A 104 7.93 -3.65 -33.15
N SER A 105 6.63 -3.96 -33.25
CA SER A 105 5.83 -3.70 -34.45
C SER A 105 5.00 -2.42 -34.34
N ALA A 106 4.72 -1.80 -35.49
CA ALA A 106 3.89 -0.60 -35.60
C ALA A 106 2.40 -0.88 -35.38
N ASP A 107 1.98 -2.14 -35.49
CA ASP A 107 0.58 -2.57 -35.28
C ASP A 107 0.26 -2.79 -33.80
N SER A 108 1.28 -2.83 -32.93
CA SER A 108 1.11 -2.96 -31.49
C SER A 108 1.18 -1.61 -30.79
N ALA A 109 0.32 -1.43 -29.79
CA ALA A 109 0.25 -0.20 -29.02
C ALA A 109 0.18 -0.49 -27.53
N VAL A 110 1.04 0.18 -26.76
CA VAL A 110 1.00 0.13 -25.29
C VAL A 110 -0.20 0.92 -24.79
N ILE A 111 -1.05 0.25 -24.01
CA ILE A 111 -2.17 0.88 -23.30
C ILE A 111 -1.71 1.38 -21.95
N LYS A 112 -1.00 0.52 -21.19
CA LYS A 112 -0.52 0.85 -19.85
C LYS A 112 0.71 0.02 -19.51
N SER A 113 1.62 0.60 -18.74
CA SER A 113 2.73 -0.12 -18.12
C SER A 113 2.88 0.28 -16.66
N GLN A 114 3.36 -0.65 -15.85
CA GLN A 114 3.62 -0.43 -14.43
C GLN A 114 4.91 -1.13 -14.04
N TRP A 115 5.78 -0.39 -13.37
CA TRP A 115 7.01 -0.93 -12.79
C TRP A 115 6.72 -1.57 -11.43
N LEU A 116 7.27 -2.76 -11.24
CA LEU A 116 7.16 -3.50 -9.99
C LEU A 116 8.19 -2.93 -9.00
N PRO A 117 7.79 -2.69 -7.74
CA PRO A 117 8.75 -2.29 -6.73
C PRO A 117 9.77 -3.42 -6.54
N THR A 118 11.05 -3.07 -6.44
CA THR A 118 12.07 -4.02 -5.96
C THR A 118 11.70 -4.41 -4.55
N THR A 119 11.31 -5.68 -4.37
CA THR A 119 11.28 -6.27 -3.03
C THR A 119 12.72 -6.24 -2.51
N GLN A 120 12.98 -5.30 -1.60
CA GLN A 120 14.20 -5.23 -0.78
C GLN A 120 14.17 -6.33 0.27
#